data_AF-A0A4U7F0T5-F1
#
_entry.id   AF-A0A4U7F0T5-F1
#
_cell.length_a   1.000
_cell.length_b   1.000
_cell.length_c   1.000
_cell.angle_alpha   90.00
_cell.angle_beta   90.00
_cell.angle_gamma   90.00
#
_symmetry.space_group_name_H-M   'P 1'
#
loop_
_entity.id
_entity.type
_entity.pdbx_description
1 polymer ?
#
loop_
_entity_poly.entity_id
_entity_poly.type
_entity_poly.pdbx_seq_one_letter_code
_entity_poly.pdbx_strand_id
1 'polypeptide(L)'
;LAREVGDRVASLAAVARHESTLAAHDVSDGGLAVALAEMVTDDAGADVRLPDRVAAFEETPGRLVVQTTDPDAVADLAGETPVLRLGDVTTDGTLSLGVGEESVALGADAIRDHRGVIDRELA
;
A
#
# COMPACT_ATOMS: atom_id res chain seq x y z
N LEU A 1 11.99 22.55 -5.09
CA LEU A 1 10.63 22.30 -5.63
C LEU A 1 10.58 21.53 -6.95
N ALA A 2 10.69 22.11 -8.15
CA ALA A 2 10.47 21.32 -9.39
C ALA A 2 11.47 20.17 -9.58
N ARG A 3 12.76 20.43 -9.31
CA ARG A 3 13.81 19.40 -9.33
C ARG A 3 13.59 18.31 -8.27
N GLU A 4 13.25 18.73 -7.06
CA GLU A 4 12.97 17.86 -5.90
C GLU A 4 11.77 16.93 -6.14
N VAL A 5 10.70 17.43 -6.76
CA VAL A 5 9.57 16.59 -7.19
C VAL A 5 10.00 15.61 -8.28
N GLY A 6 10.78 16.05 -9.26
CA GLY A 6 11.33 15.19 -10.31
C GLY A 6 12.21 14.07 -9.75
N ASP A 7 13.08 14.40 -8.80
CA ASP A 7 13.98 13.46 -8.13
C ASP A 7 13.16 12.40 -7.34
N ARG A 8 12.10 12.82 -6.63
CA ARG A 8 11.20 11.91 -5.92
C ARG A 8 10.43 10.99 -6.87
N VAL A 9 9.88 11.52 -7.96
CA VAL A 9 9.20 10.71 -8.99
C VAL A 9 10.16 9.70 -9.62
N ALA A 10 11.39 10.10 -9.91
CA ALA A 10 12.41 9.22 -10.46
C ALA A 10 12.78 8.10 -9.48
N SER A 11 12.92 8.40 -8.18
CA SER A 11 13.16 7.39 -7.14
C SER A 11 12.01 6.39 -7.03
N LEU A 12 10.75 6.86 -6.92
CA LEU A 12 9.59 5.97 -6.88
C LEU A 12 9.48 5.10 -8.13
N ALA A 13 9.76 5.65 -9.31
CA ALA A 13 9.75 4.91 -10.57
C ALA A 13 10.87 3.87 -10.64
N ALA A 14 12.04 4.14 -10.04
CA ALA A 14 13.13 3.17 -9.95
C ALA A 14 12.76 1.99 -9.05
N VAL A 15 12.19 2.28 -7.87
CA VAL A 15 11.67 1.26 -6.95
C VAL A 15 10.59 0.42 -7.64
N ALA A 16 9.56 1.06 -8.21
CA ALA A 16 8.43 0.36 -8.83
C ALA A 16 8.82 -0.55 -10.02
N ARG A 17 9.95 -0.28 -10.68
CA ARG A 17 10.46 -1.05 -11.83
C ARG A 17 11.54 -2.05 -11.46
N HIS A 18 11.95 -2.11 -10.20
CA HIS A 18 13.01 -3.01 -9.78
C HIS A 18 12.54 -4.46 -9.87
N GLU A 19 13.44 -5.38 -10.23
CA GLU A 19 13.11 -6.79 -10.46
C GLU A 19 12.58 -7.51 -9.20
N SER A 20 12.95 -7.03 -8.01
CA SER A 20 12.45 -7.56 -6.74
C SER A 20 11.07 -7.03 -6.35
N THR A 21 10.55 -6.00 -7.04
CA THR A 21 9.22 -5.43 -6.76
C THR A 21 8.15 -6.20 -7.53
N LEU A 22 7.28 -6.90 -6.81
CA LEU A 22 6.25 -7.77 -7.38
C LEU A 22 4.92 -7.03 -7.62
N ALA A 23 4.63 -6.01 -6.81
CA ALA A 23 3.46 -5.15 -6.93
C ALA A 23 3.78 -3.78 -6.36
N ALA A 24 3.14 -2.74 -6.92
CA ALA A 24 3.27 -1.37 -6.45
C ALA A 24 1.92 -0.65 -6.57
N HIS A 25 1.57 0.14 -5.56
CA HIS A 25 0.34 0.93 -5.52
C HIS A 25 0.62 2.27 -4.86
N ASP A 26 0.15 3.37 -5.45
CA ASP A 26 0.28 4.68 -4.83
C ASP A 26 -0.65 4.81 -3.63
N VAL A 27 -0.32 5.73 -2.72
CA VAL A 27 -1.20 6.09 -1.62
C VAL A 27 -1.85 7.44 -1.92
N SER A 28 -3.16 7.41 -2.14
CA SER A 28 -3.97 8.57 -2.51
C SER A 28 -5.20 8.68 -1.59
N ASP A 29 -6.40 8.76 -2.15
CA ASP A 29 -7.66 8.94 -1.42
C ASP A 29 -7.91 7.73 -0.49
N GLY A 30 -8.29 8.01 0.75
CA GLY A 30 -8.47 6.99 1.79
C GLY A 30 -7.16 6.47 2.40
N GLY A 31 -6.01 6.93 1.93
CA GLY A 31 -4.72 6.68 2.57
C GLY A 31 -4.22 5.25 2.48
N LEU A 32 -3.30 4.89 3.39
CA LEU A 32 -2.56 3.63 3.34
C LEU A 32 -3.46 2.40 3.53
N ALA A 33 -4.47 2.51 4.40
CA ALA A 33 -5.42 1.42 4.64
C ALA A 33 -6.20 1.05 3.37
N VAL A 34 -6.62 2.05 2.58
CA VAL A 34 -7.32 1.81 1.32
C VAL A 34 -6.36 1.28 0.26
N ALA A 35 -5.17 1.86 0.11
CA ALA A 35 -4.17 1.34 -0.83
C ALA A 35 -3.82 -0.13 -0.55
N LEU A 36 -3.67 -0.52 0.72
CA LEU A 36 -3.46 -1.92 1.10
C LEU A 36 -4.66 -2.82 0.75
N ALA A 37 -5.89 -2.33 0.98
CA ALA A 37 -7.09 -3.08 0.63
C ALA A 37 -7.22 -3.28 -0.89
N GLU A 38 -6.88 -2.27 -1.69
CA GLU A 38 -6.91 -2.35 -3.16
C GLU A 38 -5.86 -3.30 -3.75
N MET A 39 -4.79 -3.59 -3.00
CA MET A 39 -3.78 -4.57 -3.38
C MET A 39 -4.18 -6.02 -3.05
N VAL A 40 -5.26 -6.25 -2.29
CA VAL A 40 -5.75 -7.60 -1.99
C VAL A 40 -6.39 -8.23 -3.22
N THR A 41 -6.07 -9.50 -3.47
CA THR A 41 -6.69 -10.34 -4.49
C THR A 41 -7.25 -11.62 -3.87
N ASP A 42 -7.90 -12.48 -4.64
CA ASP A 42 -8.35 -13.79 -4.14
C ASP A 42 -7.21 -14.67 -3.61
N ASP A 43 -6.00 -14.52 -4.17
CA ASP A 43 -4.85 -15.38 -3.89
C ASP A 43 -3.76 -14.68 -3.04
N ALA A 44 -3.89 -13.38 -2.78
CA ALA A 44 -2.89 -12.60 -2.06
C ALA A 44 -3.51 -11.60 -1.09
N GLY A 45 -3.01 -11.61 0.14
CA GLY A 45 -3.41 -10.73 1.24
C GLY A 45 -2.21 -10.09 1.92
N ALA A 46 -2.43 -9.48 3.09
CA ALA A 46 -1.37 -8.87 3.89
C ALA A 46 -1.70 -8.86 5.39
N ASP A 47 -0.70 -9.06 6.25
CA ASP A 47 -0.75 -8.78 7.70
C ASP A 47 0.09 -7.54 7.99
N VAL A 48 -0.56 -6.45 8.38
CA VAL A 48 0.04 -5.13 8.59
C VAL A 48 -0.38 -4.56 9.94
N ARG A 49 0.56 -3.91 10.64
CA ARG A 49 0.28 -3.13 11.86
C ARG A 49 0.73 -1.69 11.70
N LEU A 50 -0.20 -0.77 11.89
CA LEU A 50 0.02 0.68 11.87
C LEU A 50 -0.14 1.26 13.27
N PRO A 51 0.61 2.33 13.62
CA PRO A 51 0.59 2.86 14.98
C PRO A 51 -0.74 3.52 15.34
N ASP A 52 -1.39 4.21 14.40
CA ASP A 52 -2.61 4.95 14.64
C ASP A 52 -3.39 5.24 13.34
N ARG A 53 -4.56 5.86 13.51
CA ARG A 53 -5.47 6.23 12.40
C ARG A 53 -4.87 7.27 11.46
N VAL A 54 -3.93 8.11 11.91
CA VAL A 54 -3.26 9.08 11.04
C VAL A 54 -2.38 8.32 10.05
N ALA A 55 -1.56 7.38 10.52
CA ALA A 55 -0.77 6.52 9.64
C ALA A 55 -1.63 5.69 8.67
N ALA A 56 -2.83 5.30 9.09
CA ALA A 56 -3.77 4.54 8.25
C ALA A 56 -4.45 5.38 7.15
N PHE A 57 -4.82 6.63 7.43
CA PHE A 57 -5.74 7.41 6.57
C PHE A 57 -5.19 8.77 6.11
N GLU A 58 -3.96 9.16 6.46
CA GLU A 58 -3.32 10.32 5.85
C GLU A 58 -3.18 10.09 4.33
N GLU A 59 -3.45 11.12 3.52
CA GLU A 59 -3.50 11.09 2.04
C GLU A 59 -2.31 11.83 1.39
N THR A 60 -1.23 12.07 2.15
CA THR A 60 -0.07 12.82 1.67
C THR A 60 0.49 12.25 0.35
N PRO A 61 0.57 13.06 -0.73
CA PRO A 61 1.04 12.59 -2.03
C PRO A 61 2.51 12.13 -2.05
N GLY A 62 2.86 11.36 -3.09
CA GLY A 62 4.23 10.90 -3.33
C GLY A 62 4.66 9.74 -2.44
N ARG A 63 3.71 8.96 -1.94
CA ARG A 63 3.96 7.70 -1.23
C ARG A 63 3.61 6.53 -2.14
N LEU A 64 4.34 5.42 -1.96
CA LEU A 64 4.20 4.20 -2.73
C LEU A 64 4.25 3.02 -1.76
N VAL A 65 3.28 2.12 -1.85
CA VAL A 65 3.35 0.80 -1.23
C VAL A 65 3.94 -0.16 -2.24
N VAL A 66 4.89 -0.99 -1.81
CA VAL A 66 5.49 -2.02 -2.65
C VAL A 66 5.50 -3.36 -1.94
N GLN A 67 5.18 -4.41 -2.69
CA GLN A 67 5.53 -5.77 -2.35
C GLN A 67 6.90 -6.06 -2.95
N THR A 68 7.86 -6.48 -2.13
CA THR A 68 9.23 -6.79 -2.59
C THR A 68 9.74 -8.08 -1.99
N THR A 69 10.57 -8.81 -2.75
CA THR A 69 11.38 -9.93 -2.26
C THR A 69 12.74 -9.48 -1.71
N ASP A 70 13.12 -8.22 -1.90
CA ASP A 70 14.38 -7.63 -1.47
C ASP A 70 14.12 -6.22 -0.90
N PRO A 71 13.87 -6.10 0.42
CA PRO A 71 13.60 -4.82 1.07
C PRO A 71 14.84 -3.92 1.15
N ASP A 72 16.04 -4.47 1.17
CA ASP A 72 17.29 -3.70 1.23
C ASP A 72 17.53 -3.01 -0.13
N ALA A 73 17.32 -3.72 -1.24
CA ALA A 73 17.37 -3.10 -2.58
C ALA A 73 16.35 -1.95 -2.74
N VAL A 74 15.16 -2.07 -2.15
CA VAL A 74 14.17 -0.98 -2.13
C VAL A 74 14.69 0.23 -1.35
N ALA A 75 15.29 0.02 -0.19
CA ALA A 75 15.88 1.09 0.61
C ALA A 75 17.03 1.80 -0.13
N ASP A 76 17.91 1.03 -0.77
CA ASP A 76 19.02 1.58 -1.54
C ASP A 76 18.54 2.44 -2.72
N LEU A 77 17.51 2.00 -3.45
CA LEU A 77 16.91 2.76 -4.55
C LEU A 77 16.12 4.00 -4.08
N ALA A 78 15.51 3.92 -2.91
CA ALA A 78 14.78 5.02 -2.29
C ALA A 78 15.73 6.15 -1.83
N GLY A 79 16.99 5.82 -1.53
CA GLY A 79 18.01 6.76 -1.11
C GLY A 79 17.63 7.47 0.19
N GLU A 80 17.48 8.80 0.14
CA GLU A 80 17.06 9.58 1.30
C GLU A 80 15.55 9.50 1.60
N THR A 81 14.76 8.90 0.70
CA THR A 81 13.31 8.75 0.89
C THR A 81 13.05 7.73 2.02
N PRO A 82 12.26 8.07 3.04
CA PRO A 82 11.95 7.13 4.12
C PRO A 82 11.27 5.86 3.61
N VAL A 83 11.81 4.70 4.00
CA VAL A 83 11.25 3.38 3.73
C VAL A 83 10.87 2.73 5.05
N LEU A 84 9.64 2.21 5.12
CA LEU A 84 9.08 1.56 6.30
C LEU A 84 8.59 0.17 5.92
N ARG A 85 8.99 -0.85 6.69
CA ARG A 85 8.40 -2.18 6.58
C ARG A 85 7.02 -2.16 7.25
N LEU A 86 5.97 -2.39 6.48
CA LEU A 86 4.59 -2.38 6.96
C LEU A 86 4.16 -3.72 7.58
N GLY A 87 4.66 -4.83 7.03
CA GLY A 87 4.20 -6.16 7.39
C GLY A 87 4.62 -7.22 6.39
N ASP A 88 3.80 -8.25 6.26
CA ASP A 88 4.07 -9.46 5.49
C ASP A 88 2.92 -9.75 4.53
N VAL A 89 3.23 -10.25 3.33
CA VAL A 89 2.23 -10.71 2.37
C VAL A 89 1.76 -12.11 2.73
N THR A 90 0.47 -12.37 2.61
CA THR A 90 -0.17 -13.67 2.82
C THR A 90 -0.76 -14.20 1.52
N THR A 91 -1.15 -15.48 1.48
CA THR A 91 -1.71 -16.16 0.30
C THR A 91 -3.16 -16.58 0.48
N ASP A 92 -3.87 -15.97 1.43
CA ASP A 92 -5.24 -16.32 1.83
C ASP A 92 -6.27 -15.26 1.44
N GLY A 93 -5.89 -14.33 0.57
CA GLY A 93 -6.76 -13.28 0.03
C GLY A 93 -7.38 -12.36 1.09
N THR A 94 -6.71 -12.19 2.24
CA THR A 94 -7.21 -11.42 3.39
C THR A 94 -6.26 -10.28 3.76
N LEU A 95 -6.80 -9.07 3.92
CA LEU A 95 -6.11 -7.98 4.63
C LEU A 95 -6.40 -8.10 6.13
N SER A 96 -5.39 -8.49 6.90
CA SER A 96 -5.36 -8.35 8.36
C SER A 96 -4.66 -7.04 8.71
N LEU A 97 -5.42 -6.06 9.19
CA LEU A 97 -4.90 -4.72 9.50
C LEU A 97 -5.13 -4.39 10.98
N GLY A 98 -4.03 -4.22 11.72
CA GLY A 98 -4.04 -3.61 13.05
C GLY A 98 -3.76 -2.11 12.98
N VAL A 99 -4.53 -1.30 13.70
CA VAL A 99 -4.35 0.15 13.83
C VAL A 99 -4.48 0.54 15.30
N GLY A 100 -3.35 0.84 15.94
CA GLY A 100 -3.32 1.03 17.40
C GLY A 100 -3.79 -0.23 18.13
N GLU A 101 -4.86 -0.12 18.92
CA GLU A 101 -5.47 -1.24 19.65
C GLU A 101 -6.61 -1.94 18.87
N GLU A 102 -7.01 -1.39 17.72
CA GLU A 102 -8.08 -1.94 16.90
C GLU A 102 -7.53 -2.85 15.80
N SER A 103 -8.30 -3.84 15.38
CA SER A 103 -7.95 -4.71 14.25
C SER A 103 -9.17 -5.08 13.43
N VAL A 104 -8.95 -5.28 12.13
CA VAL A 104 -9.95 -5.76 11.18
C VAL A 104 -9.31 -6.80 10.26
N ALA A 105 -10.10 -7.78 9.82
CA ALA A 105 -9.73 -8.72 8.77
C ALA A 105 -10.80 -8.69 7.67
N LEU A 106 -10.39 -8.39 6.43
CA LEU A 106 -11.28 -8.30 5.28
C LEU A 106 -10.76 -9.19 4.15
N GLY A 107 -11.60 -10.11 3.69
CA GLY A 107 -11.34 -10.89 2.48
C GLY A 107 -11.60 -10.10 1.20
N ALA A 108 -11.08 -10.58 0.08
CA ALA A 108 -11.22 -9.95 -1.23
C ALA A 108 -12.69 -9.66 -1.62
N ASP A 109 -13.63 -10.57 -1.33
CA ASP A 109 -15.07 -10.36 -1.56
C ASP A 109 -15.63 -9.15 -0.80
N ALA A 110 -15.34 -9.06 0.50
CA ALA A 110 -15.81 -7.96 1.33
C ALA A 110 -15.23 -6.61 0.87
N ILE A 111 -13.96 -6.60 0.45
CA ILE A 111 -13.32 -5.40 -0.10
C ILE A 111 -14.00 -4.97 -1.41
N ARG A 112 -14.31 -5.92 -2.32
CA ARG A 112 -15.05 -5.62 -3.55
C ARG A 112 -16.44 -5.07 -3.27
N ASP A 113 -17.16 -5.64 -2.31
CA ASP A 113 -18.49 -5.16 -1.90
C ASP A 113 -18.45 -3.72 -1.37
N HIS A 114 -17.43 -3.38 -0.57
CA HIS A 114 -17.22 -2.01 -0.10
C HIS A 114 -16.93 -1.03 -1.25
N ARG A 115 -16.22 -1.47 -2.30
CA ARG A 115 -15.88 -0.65 -3.47
C ARG A 115 -17.00 -0.57 -4.51
N GLY A 116 -17.97 -1.49 -4.49
CA GLY A 116 -19.11 -1.55 -5.43
C GLY A 116 -20.15 -0.43 -5.29
N VAL A 117 -19.81 0.71 -4.66
CA VAL A 117 -20.72 1.86 -4.52
C VAL A 117 -21.08 2.42 -5.89
N ILE A 118 -20.12 2.60 -6.79
CA ILE A 118 -20.39 3.18 -8.11
C ILE A 118 -21.38 2.31 -8.89
N ASP A 119 -21.14 1.00 -8.95
CA ASP A 119 -22.05 0.08 -9.66
C ASP A 119 -23.45 0.06 -9.05
N ARG A 120 -23.55 0.15 -7.72
CA ARG A 120 -24.83 0.17 -7.00
C ARG A 120 -25.59 1.47 -7.19
N GLU A 121 -24.91 2.61 -7.18
CA GLU A 121 -25.55 3.94 -7.28
C GLU A 121 -25.83 4.35 -8.74
N LEU A 122 -25.21 3.70 -9.73
CA LEU A 122 -25.38 3.98 -11.16
C LEU A 122 -26.24 2.94 -11.91
N ALA A 123 -26.81 1.95 -11.22
CA ALA A 123 -27.75 0.96 -11.79
C ALA A 123 -29.18 1.52 -11.93
#